data_AF-A0A382MAH0-F1
#
_entry.id   AF-A0A382MAH0-F1
#
_cell.length_a   1.000
_cell.length_b   1.000
_cell.length_c   1.000
_cell.angle_alpha   90.00
_cell.angle_beta   90.00
_cell.angle_gamma   90.00
#
_symmetry.space_group_name_H-M   'P 1'
#
loop_
_entity.id
_entity.type
_entity.pdbx_description
1 polymer ?
#
loop_
_entity_poly.entity_id
_entity_poly.type
_entity_poly.pdbx_seq_one_letter_code
_entity_poly.pdbx_strand_id
1 'polypeptide(L)'
;MATANPANAIEFGKHNYGATMTSYTITAAADISAEVNPGEEVGQILECLAQHGTVMGLSDHATGGTVFTVTMENSSWADAAAVQTALQALSLSTAGAMTVA
;
A
#
# COMPACT_ATOMS: atom_id res chain seq x y z
N MET A 1 32.66 -0.08 -25.70
CA MET A 1 31.25 0.03 -25.25
C MET A 1 31.17 -0.71 -23.93
N ALA A 2 30.84 -0.02 -22.83
CA ALA A 2 30.64 -0.71 -21.55
C ALA A 2 29.38 -1.56 -21.66
N THR A 3 29.47 -2.85 -21.35
CA THR A 3 28.29 -3.72 -21.28
C THR A 3 27.35 -3.14 -20.23
N ALA A 4 26.15 -2.72 -20.65
CA ALA A 4 25.15 -2.25 -19.71
C ALA A 4 24.85 -3.39 -18.73
N ASN A 5 24.88 -3.10 -17.43
CA ASN A 5 24.45 -4.06 -16.41
C ASN A 5 23.01 -4.47 -16.76
N PRO A 6 22.70 -5.77 -16.93
CA PRO A 6 21.34 -6.22 -17.21
C PRO A 6 20.34 -5.78 -16.12
N ALA A 7 20.81 -5.48 -14.89
CA ALA A 7 19.99 -4.89 -13.83
C ALA A 7 19.67 -3.39 -14.01
N ASN A 8 20.35 -2.69 -14.94
CA ASN A 8 20.16 -1.28 -15.25
C ASN A 8 19.59 -1.07 -16.66
N ALA A 9 18.83 -2.06 -17.16
CA ALA A 9 18.12 -1.91 -18.42
C ALA A 9 17.09 -0.78 -18.28
N ILE A 10 17.36 0.36 -18.92
CA ILE A 10 16.41 1.47 -19.02
C ILE A 10 15.58 1.22 -20.28
N GLU A 11 14.40 0.64 -20.09
CA GLU A 11 13.46 0.25 -21.15
C GLU A 11 12.05 0.73 -20.80
N PHE A 12 11.25 1.05 -21.81
CA PHE A 12 9.84 1.42 -21.60
C PHE A 12 9.07 0.28 -20.94
N GLY A 13 8.32 0.59 -19.88
CA GLY A 13 7.51 -0.39 -19.14
C GLY A 13 8.27 -1.19 -18.07
N LYS A 14 9.57 -0.94 -17.86
CA LYS A 14 10.32 -1.49 -16.72
C LYS A 14 10.51 -0.45 -15.63
N HIS A 15 10.32 -0.88 -14.38
CA HIS A 15 10.57 -0.06 -13.19
C HIS A 15 11.79 -0.60 -12.46
N ASN A 16 12.84 0.23 -12.36
CA ASN A 16 14.06 -0.10 -11.63
C ASN A 16 13.93 0.48 -10.22
N TYR A 17 13.41 -0.32 -9.29
CA TYR A 17 13.31 0.02 -7.88
C TYR A 17 14.66 -0.17 -7.17
N GLY A 18 14.91 0.63 -6.13
CA GLY A 18 16.12 0.53 -5.31
C GLY A 18 16.11 -0.66 -4.36
N ALA A 19 14.93 -1.23 -4.08
CA ALA A 19 14.73 -2.41 -3.25
C ALA A 19 13.49 -3.23 -3.68
N THR A 20 13.22 -4.32 -2.97
CA THR A 20 12.04 -5.19 -3.21
C THR A 20 10.74 -4.42 -3.00
N MET A 21 9.80 -4.59 -3.94
CA MET A 21 8.41 -4.13 -3.80
C MET A 21 7.58 -5.17 -3.05
N THR A 22 6.84 -4.72 -2.05
CA THR A 22 5.82 -5.53 -1.37
C THR A 22 4.46 -4.86 -1.55
N SER A 23 3.44 -5.62 -1.93
CA SER A 23 2.08 -5.10 -2.09
C SER A 23 1.18 -5.72 -1.04
N TYR A 24 0.35 -4.87 -0.41
CA TYR A 24 -0.67 -5.29 0.56
C TYR A 24 -2.04 -4.94 0.01
N THR A 25 -2.88 -5.94 -0.23
CA THR A 25 -4.28 -5.72 -0.61
C THR A 25 -5.10 -5.59 0.65
N ILE A 26 -5.67 -4.40 0.84
CA ILE A 26 -6.47 -4.03 2.00
C ILE A 26 -7.94 -4.08 1.61
N THR A 27 -8.74 -4.77 2.42
CA THR A 27 -10.20 -4.75 2.35
C THR A 27 -10.74 -4.05 3.58
N ALA A 28 -11.34 -2.88 3.38
CA ALA A 28 -12.03 -2.08 4.37
C ALA A 28 -13.45 -2.59 4.65
N ALA A 29 -13.99 -2.23 5.81
CA ALA A 29 -15.34 -2.61 6.23
C ALA A 29 -16.45 -1.87 5.47
N ALA A 30 -16.14 -0.68 4.95
CA ALA A 30 -17.07 0.14 4.16
C ALA A 30 -16.34 0.90 3.04
N ASP A 31 -17.12 1.50 2.14
CA ASP A 31 -16.61 2.32 1.04
C ASP A 31 -15.94 3.58 1.57
N ILE A 32 -14.61 3.58 1.62
CA ILE A 32 -13.83 4.74 2.08
C ILE A 32 -13.97 5.91 1.11
N SER A 33 -14.17 5.65 -0.19
CA SER A 33 -14.30 6.71 -1.19
C SER A 33 -15.61 7.52 -1.08
N ALA A 34 -16.61 6.98 -0.37
CA ALA A 34 -17.88 7.64 -0.12
C ALA A 34 -17.85 8.61 1.08
N GLU A 35 -16.73 8.72 1.79
CA GLU A 35 -16.59 9.67 2.88
C GLU A 35 -16.63 11.13 2.39
N VAL A 36 -16.98 12.04 3.30
CA VAL A 36 -16.92 13.49 3.02
C VAL A 36 -15.47 13.95 2.84
N ASN A 37 -14.49 13.25 3.46
CA ASN A 37 -13.06 13.51 3.36
C ASN A 37 -12.23 12.21 3.31
N PRO A 38 -12.31 11.44 2.20
CA PRO A 38 -11.66 10.13 2.08
C PRO A 38 -10.13 10.19 2.25
N GLY A 39 -9.53 11.36 2.01
CA GLY A 39 -8.09 11.57 2.19
C GLY A 39 -7.62 11.51 3.64
N GLU A 40 -8.51 11.66 4.63
CA GLU A 40 -8.14 11.61 6.05
C GLU A 40 -7.83 10.18 6.49
N GLU A 41 -8.78 9.26 6.35
CA GLU A 41 -8.58 7.86 6.72
C GLU A 41 -7.54 7.17 5.83
N VAL A 42 -7.55 7.43 4.51
CA VAL A 42 -6.51 6.92 3.60
C VAL A 42 -5.14 7.48 3.97
N GLY A 43 -5.05 8.75 4.36
CA GLY A 43 -3.81 9.37 4.85
C GLY A 43 -3.25 8.64 6.07
N GLN A 44 -4.09 8.35 7.06
CA GLN A 44 -3.68 7.62 8.27
C GLN A 44 -3.23 6.18 7.97
N ILE A 45 -3.89 5.50 7.04
CA ILE A 45 -3.49 4.16 6.57
C ILE A 45 -2.10 4.23 5.93
N LEU A 46 -1.86 5.21 5.05
CA LEU A 46 -0.57 5.37 4.37
C LEU A 46 0.53 5.77 5.36
N GLU A 47 0.25 6.64 6.32
CA GLU A 47 1.18 7.02 7.38
C GLU A 47 1.55 5.83 8.29
N CYS A 48 0.57 4.98 8.62
CA CYS A 48 0.82 3.75 9.37
C CYS A 48 1.76 2.81 8.62
N LEU A 49 1.47 2.54 7.35
CA LEU A 49 2.30 1.68 6.52
C LEU A 49 3.70 2.23 6.34
N ALA A 50 3.84 3.55 6.13
CA ALA A 50 5.11 4.23 5.93
C ALA A 50 6.06 4.17 7.13
N GLN A 51 5.60 3.75 8.33
CA GLN A 51 6.49 3.51 9.49
C GLN A 51 7.53 2.41 9.22
N HIS A 52 7.25 1.51 8.28
CA HIS A 52 8.06 0.32 8.00
C HIS A 52 8.52 0.22 6.54
N GLY A 53 8.42 1.28 5.75
CA GLY A 53 8.89 1.29 4.36
C GLY A 53 8.48 2.57 3.64
N THR A 54 8.71 2.64 2.34
CA THR A 54 8.33 3.79 1.52
C THR A 54 7.10 3.44 0.69
N VAL A 55 6.02 4.21 0.82
CA VAL A 55 4.84 4.03 -0.06
C VAL A 55 5.20 4.48 -1.48
N MET A 56 5.05 3.57 -2.43
CA MET A 56 5.31 3.83 -3.86
C MET A 56 4.06 4.18 -4.63
N GLY A 57 2.91 3.70 -4.16
CA GLY A 57 1.65 3.99 -4.79
C GLY A 57 0.47 3.28 -4.15
N LEU A 58 -0.69 3.82 -4.48
CA LEU A 58 -2.00 3.28 -4.17
C LEU A 58 -2.64 2.86 -5.49
N SER A 59 -3.23 1.67 -5.56
CA SER A 59 -3.99 1.23 -6.73
C SER A 59 -5.31 2.00 -6.85
N ASP A 60 -5.97 1.89 -8.00
CA ASP A 60 -7.41 2.15 -8.05
C ASP A 60 -8.13 1.28 -7.03
N HIS A 61 -9.20 1.83 -6.46
CA HIS A 61 -10.11 1.13 -5.57
C HIS A 61 -11.06 0.23 -6.37
N ALA A 62 -11.45 -0.90 -5.78
CA ALA A 62 -12.37 -1.89 -6.34
C ALA A 62 -13.51 -2.18 -5.35
N THR A 63 -14.55 -2.86 -5.84
CA THR A 63 -15.73 -3.28 -5.04
C THR A 63 -16.39 -2.10 -4.31
N GLY A 64 -16.61 -0.99 -5.02
CA GLY A 64 -17.19 0.21 -4.40
C GLY A 64 -16.32 0.74 -3.27
N GLY A 65 -15.03 0.96 -3.53
CA GLY A 65 -14.10 1.60 -2.59
C GLY A 65 -13.70 0.81 -1.35
N THR A 66 -14.13 -0.44 -1.20
CA THR A 66 -13.73 -1.26 -0.05
C THR A 66 -12.38 -1.95 -0.25
N VAL A 67 -11.93 -2.17 -1.49
CA VAL A 67 -10.67 -2.89 -1.77
C VAL A 67 -9.68 -1.98 -2.47
N PHE A 68 -8.44 -1.93 -1.98
CA PHE A 68 -7.35 -1.21 -2.62
C PHE A 68 -6.01 -1.86 -2.26
N THR A 69 -4.96 -1.58 -3.05
CA THR A 69 -3.62 -2.13 -2.81
C THR A 69 -2.63 -1.00 -2.57
N VAL A 70 -1.85 -1.12 -1.49
CA VAL A 70 -0.72 -0.23 -1.22
C VAL A 70 0.57 -0.95 -1.58
N THR A 71 1.38 -0.35 -2.46
CA THR A 71 2.68 -0.89 -2.85
C THR A 71 3.79 -0.16 -2.12
N MET A 72 4.72 -0.94 -1.56
CA MET A 72 5.77 -0.47 -0.67
C MET A 72 7.19 -0.86 -1.12
N GLU A 73 7.98 0.20 -1.23
CA GLU A 73 9.41 0.38 -0.96
C GLU A 73 10.05 -0.31 0.24
N ASN A 74 10.89 -1.34 0.11
CA ASN A 74 11.75 -1.81 1.23
C ASN A 74 10.94 -2.08 2.52
N SER A 75 9.78 -2.75 2.37
CA SER A 75 8.91 -3.05 3.51
C SER A 75 9.63 -3.93 4.54
N SER A 76 9.59 -3.51 5.80
CA SER A 76 10.12 -4.22 6.97
C SER A 76 9.02 -4.82 7.84
N TRP A 77 7.75 -4.75 7.40
CA TRP A 77 6.66 -5.49 8.02
C TRP A 77 6.93 -7.00 7.91
N ALA A 78 6.67 -7.74 8.99
CA ALA A 78 6.94 -9.17 9.03
C ALA A 78 6.06 -9.97 8.04
N ASP A 79 4.77 -9.64 7.96
CA ASP A 79 3.78 -10.27 7.08
C ASP A 79 2.50 -9.40 7.00
N ALA A 80 1.51 -9.86 6.21
CA ALA A 80 0.22 -9.21 6.09
C ALA A 80 -0.58 -9.16 7.40
N ALA A 81 -0.40 -10.13 8.31
CA ALA A 81 -1.12 -10.17 9.59
C ALA A 81 -0.61 -9.09 10.56
N ALA A 82 0.70 -8.81 10.54
CA ALA A 82 1.30 -7.69 11.26
C ALA A 82 0.76 -6.34 10.75
N VAL A 83 0.67 -6.18 9.42
CA VAL A 83 0.06 -4.99 8.80
C VAL A 83 -1.41 -4.86 9.21
N GLN A 84 -2.18 -5.95 9.12
CA GLN A 84 -3.59 -5.96 9.51
C GLN A 84 -3.77 -5.53 10.97
N THR A 85 -2.94 -6.05 11.88
CA THR A 85 -3.00 -5.70 13.30
C THR A 85 -2.74 -4.21 13.52
N ALA A 86 -1.74 -3.64 12.84
CA ALA A 86 -1.42 -2.22 12.93
C ALA A 86 -2.53 -1.34 12.36
N LEU A 87 -3.10 -1.70 11.21
CA LEU A 87 -4.21 -0.96 10.59
C LEU A 87 -5.47 -1.01 11.45
N GLN A 88 -5.79 -2.16 12.05
CA GLN A 88 -6.93 -2.28 12.97
C GLN A 88 -6.75 -1.45 14.24
N ALA A 89 -5.51 -1.21 14.69
CA ALA A 89 -5.23 -0.37 15.85
C ALA A 89 -5.56 1.12 15.62
N LEU A 90 -5.58 1.58 14.36
CA LEU A 90 -5.96 2.96 14.01
C LEU A 90 -7.40 3.29 14.38
N SER A 91 -8.27 2.29 14.53
CA SER A 91 -9.67 2.45 14.94
C SER A 91 -10.45 3.44 14.05
N LEU A 92 -10.21 3.37 12.74
CA LEU A 92 -10.82 4.24 11.73
C LEU A 92 -12.33 4.00 11.65
N SER A 93 -13.08 5.07 11.40
CA SER A 93 -14.53 5.09 11.49
C SER A 93 -15.23 4.41 10.32
N THR A 94 -14.73 4.59 9.10
CA THR A 94 -15.32 3.99 7.89
C THR A 94 -14.53 2.78 7.44
N ALA A 95 -13.21 2.90 7.34
CA ALA A 95 -12.35 1.78 6.98
C ALA A 95 -12.48 0.61 7.97
N GLY A 96 -12.68 0.93 9.25
CA GLY A 96 -13.09 -0.01 10.28
C GLY A 96 -12.21 -1.25 10.41
N ALA A 97 -12.83 -2.41 10.56
CA ALA A 97 -12.16 -3.70 10.69
C ALA A 97 -11.59 -4.17 9.33
N MET A 98 -10.40 -3.67 9.00
CA MET A 98 -9.69 -4.01 7.76
C MET A 98 -9.11 -5.45 7.78
N THR A 99 -9.08 -6.09 6.62
CA THR A 99 -8.30 -7.33 6.38
C THR A 99 -7.21 -7.10 5.35
N VAL A 100 -6.07 -7.80 5.48
CA VAL A 100 -4.91 -7.61 4.60
C VAL A 100 -4.44 -8.94 4.01
N ALA A 101 -4.19 -8.97 2.70
CA ALA A 101 -3.65 -10.10 1.95
C ALA A 101 -2.37 -9.72 1.19
#